data_AF-A0AB34J2M6-F1
#
_entry.id   AF-A0AB34J2M6-F1
#
_cell.length_a   1.000
_cell.length_b   1.000
_cell.length_c   1.000
_cell.angle_alpha   90.00
_cell.angle_beta   90.00
_cell.angle_gamma   90.00
#
_symmetry.space_group_name_H-M   'P 1'
#
loop_
_entity.id
_entity.type
_entity.pdbx_description
1 polymer ?
#
loop_
_entity_poly.entity_id
_entity_poly.type
_entity_poly.pdbx_seq_one_letter_code
_entity_poly.pdbx_strand_id
1 'polypeptide(L)'
;MADPLRALFDSLDADGSGKIERQELEKALRALGVRADSVAMILAVDADADQRIDWREFEKSFAHLREAGRPLSPHALLATWSALGAGVHVGGDLSGSASPPAGTPLWRFALAGSLGGAASRLATAPLEKLTIVMQLSGRTGLASMRRAARDVAARDGVRGFWAGAATNALRVGAFGGAVCVGYSQALARTPADAALDAREPLWRASAGALAGLGATLATHPLDVVRTRLTAARTAPTPWRAARALMAEEGMRGLFRGLTPACLSVVPFSLYDTSKAAMTSVAAIEPSAALFAACGVVAGVSAQTCVYPLDVLRRRMQTASHADESSRTLRGALRGLLQAGGPRALFAGIVPTWLRVAPAAATSLLVRDAVLGRLSK
;
A
#
# COMPACT_ATOMS: atom_id res chain seq x y z
N MET A 1 -9.92 -15.21 41.29
CA MET A 1 -9.09 -15.80 40.22
C MET A 1 -8.23 -14.69 39.66
N ALA A 2 -6.91 -14.86 39.59
CA ALA A 2 -6.02 -13.84 39.01
C ALA A 2 -6.38 -13.65 37.53
N ASP A 3 -6.44 -12.40 37.06
CA ASP A 3 -6.68 -12.11 35.64
C ASP A 3 -5.49 -12.63 34.83
N PRO A 4 -5.69 -13.59 33.91
CA PRO A 4 -4.60 -14.18 33.14
C PRO A 4 -3.89 -13.19 32.21
N LEU A 5 -4.55 -12.10 31.77
CA LEU A 5 -3.88 -11.03 31.04
C LEU A 5 -3.01 -10.19 31.96
N ARG A 6 -3.44 -9.98 33.21
CA ARG A 6 -2.66 -9.26 34.21
C ARG A 6 -1.43 -10.04 34.62
N ALA A 7 -1.58 -11.34 34.84
CA ALA A 7 -0.46 -12.23 35.11
C ALA A 7 0.57 -12.25 33.96
N LEU A 8 0.12 -12.11 32.71
CA LEU A 8 1.01 -12.01 31.55
C LEU A 8 1.72 -10.66 31.47
N PHE A 9 1.03 -9.56 31.73
CA PHE A 9 1.67 -8.24 31.83
C PHE A 9 2.73 -8.22 32.93
N ASP A 10 2.39 -8.70 34.13
CA ASP A 10 3.29 -8.76 35.27
C ASP A 10 4.47 -9.75 35.02
N SER A 11 4.33 -10.71 34.09
CA SER A 11 5.43 -11.59 33.68
C SER A 11 6.41 -10.94 32.69
N LEU A 12 5.97 -9.86 32.03
CA LEU A 12 6.75 -9.11 31.06
C LEU A 12 7.37 -7.86 31.69
N ASP A 13 6.71 -7.26 32.68
CA ASP A 13 7.20 -6.19 33.55
C ASP A 13 8.12 -6.79 34.63
N ALA A 14 9.38 -7.02 34.26
CA ALA A 14 10.35 -7.73 35.09
C ALA A 14 10.89 -6.88 36.24
N ASP A 15 10.87 -5.54 36.09
CA ASP A 15 11.28 -4.61 37.12
C ASP A 15 10.12 -4.12 38.02
N GLY A 16 8.88 -4.45 37.67
CA GLY A 16 7.68 -4.13 38.45
C GLY A 16 7.32 -2.66 38.40
N SER A 17 7.77 -1.93 37.37
CA SER A 17 7.52 -0.51 37.18
C SER A 17 6.07 -0.19 36.80
N GLY A 18 5.28 -1.21 36.45
CA GLY A 18 3.91 -1.06 35.95
C GLY A 18 3.85 -0.63 34.49
N LYS A 19 4.99 -0.67 33.78
CA LYS A 19 5.12 -0.37 32.35
C LYS A 19 6.04 -1.39 31.70
N ILE A 20 5.65 -1.94 30.55
CA ILE A 20 6.54 -2.83 29.79
C ILE A 20 7.47 -1.95 28.95
N GLU A 21 8.74 -1.98 29.31
CA GLU A 21 9.79 -1.33 28.53
C GLU A 21 10.36 -2.27 27.47
N ARG A 22 10.95 -1.69 26.43
CA ARG A 22 11.55 -2.43 25.32
C ARG A 22 12.56 -3.49 25.76
N GLN A 23 13.37 -3.18 26.76
CA GLN A 23 14.39 -4.11 27.25
C GLN A 23 13.78 -5.36 27.88
N GLU A 24 12.61 -5.22 28.50
CA GLU A 24 11.90 -6.31 29.15
C GLU A 24 11.18 -7.18 28.11
N LEU A 25 10.55 -6.54 27.12
CA LEU A 25 9.96 -7.23 25.98
C LEU A 25 11.01 -8.04 25.19
N GLU A 26 12.21 -7.47 24.97
CA GLU A 26 13.31 -8.17 24.29
C GLU A 26 13.89 -9.33 25.10
N LYS A 27 13.90 -9.22 26.44
CA LYS A 27 14.30 -10.32 27.32
C LYS A 27 13.26 -11.45 27.24
N ALA A 28 11.97 -11.12 27.27
CA ALA A 28 10.89 -12.09 27.16
C ALA A 28 10.88 -12.83 25.81
N LEU A 29 11.07 -12.10 24.70
CA LEU A 29 11.17 -12.68 23.36
C LEU A 29 12.35 -13.65 23.24
N ARG A 30 13.51 -13.27 23.79
CA ARG A 30 14.71 -14.14 23.84
C ARG A 30 14.49 -15.39 24.68
N ALA A 31 13.90 -15.25 25.87
CA ALA A 31 13.62 -16.36 26.77
C ALA A 31 12.68 -17.39 26.14
N LEU A 32 11.79 -16.96 25.24
CA LEU A 32 10.79 -17.79 24.59
C LEU A 32 11.18 -18.23 23.17
N GLY A 33 12.39 -17.87 22.70
CA GLY A 33 12.88 -18.24 21.37
C GLY A 33 12.13 -17.59 20.20
N VAL A 34 11.35 -16.54 20.46
CA VAL A 34 10.53 -15.84 19.46
C VAL A 34 11.37 -14.73 18.83
N ARG A 35 11.54 -14.76 17.49
CA ARG A 35 12.21 -13.68 16.74
C ARG A 35 11.16 -12.68 16.27
N ALA A 36 11.08 -11.52 16.92
CA ALA A 36 10.15 -10.46 16.60
C ALA A 36 10.79 -9.07 16.79
N ASP A 37 10.26 -8.08 16.07
CA ASP A 37 10.70 -6.68 16.16
C ASP A 37 10.02 -6.00 17.36
N SER A 38 10.75 -5.89 18.47
CA SER A 38 10.30 -5.26 19.72
C SER A 38 9.89 -3.80 19.55
N VAL A 39 10.50 -3.07 18.61
CA VAL A 39 10.19 -1.66 18.32
C VAL A 39 8.83 -1.58 17.63
N ALA A 40 8.65 -2.38 16.59
CA ALA A 40 7.38 -2.41 15.87
C ALA A 40 6.23 -2.92 16.76
N MET A 41 6.52 -3.88 17.64
CA MET A 41 5.59 -4.37 18.66
C MET A 41 5.18 -3.27 19.63
N ILE A 42 6.12 -2.48 20.16
CA ILE A 42 5.81 -1.36 21.05
C ILE A 42 4.99 -0.31 20.31
N LEU A 43 5.42 0.13 19.13
CA LEU A 43 4.69 1.12 18.32
C LEU A 43 3.27 0.69 17.93
N ALA A 44 2.97 -0.60 17.91
CA ALA A 44 1.64 -1.11 17.60
C ALA A 44 0.65 -1.01 18.77
N VAL A 45 1.15 -0.81 19.99
CA VAL A 45 0.39 -0.83 21.25
C VAL A 45 0.45 0.51 21.99
N ASP A 46 1.62 1.17 21.91
CA ASP A 46 1.91 2.50 22.44
C ASP A 46 1.02 3.56 21.77
N ALA A 47 0.01 4.02 22.52
CA ALA A 47 -1.03 4.91 22.02
C ALA A 47 -0.72 6.39 22.30
N ASP A 48 0.10 6.67 23.31
CA ASP A 48 0.51 8.02 23.69
C ASP A 48 1.92 8.42 23.19
N ALA A 49 2.61 7.49 22.53
CA ALA A 49 3.94 7.61 21.97
C ALA A 49 5.05 7.82 23.01
N ASP A 50 4.86 7.34 24.24
CA ASP A 50 5.86 7.42 25.32
C ASP A 50 6.94 6.31 25.25
N GLN A 51 6.87 5.42 24.25
CA GLN A 51 7.77 4.28 24.00
C GLN A 51 7.76 3.22 25.09
N ARG A 52 6.76 3.24 25.96
CA ARG A 52 6.51 2.25 27.00
C ARG A 52 5.08 1.77 26.79
N ILE A 53 4.73 0.67 27.45
CA ILE A 53 3.35 0.18 27.40
C ILE A 53 2.84 0.09 28.82
N ASP A 54 1.87 0.95 29.13
CA ASP A 54 1.19 0.86 30.41
C ASP A 54 0.13 -0.26 30.42
N TRP A 55 -0.37 -0.58 31.61
CA TRP A 55 -1.40 -1.61 31.77
C TRP A 55 -2.67 -1.32 30.93
N ARG A 56 -3.07 -0.06 30.77
CA ARG A 56 -4.28 0.31 30.03
C ARG A 56 -4.09 0.11 28.54
N GLU A 57 -2.91 0.46 28.00
CA GLU A 57 -2.54 0.24 26.61
C GLU A 57 -2.43 -1.25 26.28
N PHE A 58 -1.80 -2.01 27.18
CA PHE A 58 -1.71 -3.46 27.09
C PHE A 58 -3.08 -4.13 27.14
N GLU A 59 -3.89 -3.82 28.16
CA GLU A 59 -5.24 -4.39 28.33
C GLU A 59 -6.10 -4.07 27.11
N LYS A 60 -6.09 -2.82 26.64
CA LYS A 60 -6.86 -2.41 25.46
C LYS A 60 -6.43 -3.16 24.20
N SER A 61 -5.14 -3.39 24.03
CA SER A 61 -4.59 -4.06 22.84
C SER A 61 -4.82 -5.59 22.88
N PHE A 62 -4.83 -6.20 24.07
CA PHE A 62 -4.92 -7.66 24.24
C PHE A 62 -6.26 -8.15 24.82
N ALA A 63 -7.23 -7.26 25.09
CA ALA A 63 -8.55 -7.61 25.61
C ALA A 63 -9.26 -8.69 24.78
N HIS A 64 -9.05 -8.69 23.45
CA HIS A 64 -9.62 -9.67 22.52
C HIS A 64 -9.13 -11.11 22.78
N LEU A 65 -7.95 -11.29 23.38
CA LEU A 65 -7.44 -12.62 23.76
C LEU A 65 -8.22 -13.20 24.95
N ARG A 66 -8.92 -12.36 25.72
CA ARG A 66 -9.80 -12.76 26.83
C ARG A 66 -11.11 -13.39 26.34
N GLU A 67 -11.65 -12.89 25.23
CA GLU A 67 -12.93 -13.34 24.66
C GLU A 67 -12.80 -14.64 23.85
N ALA A 68 -11.59 -14.98 23.41
CA ALA A 68 -11.32 -16.14 22.57
C ALA A 68 -11.34 -17.50 23.30
N GLY A 69 -11.46 -17.53 24.63
CA GLY A 69 -11.55 -18.77 25.43
C GLY A 69 -10.33 -19.69 25.34
N ARG A 70 -9.20 -19.22 24.82
CA ARG A 70 -7.96 -20.00 24.65
C ARG A 70 -7.07 -19.91 25.89
N PRO A 71 -6.25 -20.93 26.18
CA PRO A 71 -5.21 -20.82 27.20
C PRO A 71 -4.22 -19.72 26.80
N LEU A 72 -4.17 -18.68 27.62
CA LEU A 72 -3.28 -17.52 27.47
C LEU A 72 -1.86 -17.95 27.84
N SER A 73 -1.03 -18.24 26.84
CA SER A 73 0.39 -18.52 27.03
C SER A 73 1.25 -17.30 26.66
N PRO A 74 2.40 -17.09 27.33
CA PRO A 74 3.33 -16.02 26.97
C PRO A 74 3.77 -16.09 25.50
N HIS A 75 3.93 -17.31 24.97
CA HIS A 75 4.30 -17.54 23.58
C HIS A 75 3.20 -17.12 22.60
N ALA A 76 1.92 -17.44 22.89
CA ALA A 76 0.79 -17.05 22.04
C ALA A 76 0.56 -15.53 22.06
N LEU A 77 0.74 -14.89 23.22
CA LEU A 77 0.64 -13.44 23.36
C LEU A 77 1.74 -12.74 22.56
N LEU A 78 3.00 -13.14 22.70
CA LEU A 78 4.12 -12.55 21.96
C LEU A 78 4.02 -12.81 20.45
N ALA A 79 3.51 -13.97 20.03
CA ALA A 79 3.24 -14.23 18.62
C ALA A 79 2.15 -13.28 18.07
N THR A 80 1.07 -13.08 18.81
CA THR A 80 -0.02 -12.15 18.42
C THR A 80 0.48 -10.69 18.38
N TRP A 81 1.31 -10.32 19.36
CA TRP A 81 1.89 -9.01 19.46
C TRP A 81 2.92 -8.74 18.35
N SER A 82 3.75 -9.71 17.99
CA SER A 82 4.68 -9.62 16.86
C SER A 82 3.96 -9.39 15.53
N ALA A 83 2.79 -10.01 15.35
CA ALA A 83 1.96 -9.84 14.17
C ALA A 83 1.34 -8.43 14.08
N LEU A 84 1.07 -7.78 15.22
CA LEU A 84 0.60 -6.38 15.28
C LEU A 84 1.68 -5.40 14.80
N GLY A 85 2.95 -5.61 15.17
CA GLY A 85 4.08 -4.76 14.77
C GLY A 85 4.42 -4.81 13.28
N ALA A 86 4.26 -5.98 12.64
CA ALA A 86 4.56 -6.16 11.21
C ALA A 86 3.68 -5.33 10.25
N GLY A 87 2.54 -4.80 10.71
CA GLY A 87 1.54 -4.07 9.91
C GLY A 87 1.86 -2.60 9.59
N VAL A 88 2.98 -2.05 10.07
CA VAL A 88 3.31 -0.60 9.98
C VAL A 88 4.06 -0.23 8.68
N HIS A 89 4.24 -1.16 7.74
CA HIS A 89 5.18 -0.96 6.65
C HIS A 89 4.70 -0.08 5.47
N VAL A 90 5.22 1.15 5.50
CA VAL A 90 5.29 2.18 4.46
C VAL A 90 5.91 1.63 3.16
N GLY A 91 5.18 1.74 2.05
CA GLY A 91 5.73 1.52 0.70
C GLY A 91 4.88 0.63 -0.21
N GLY A 92 3.64 1.04 -0.48
CA GLY A 92 2.74 0.35 -1.41
C GLY A 92 1.31 0.70 -1.08
N ASP A 93 0.84 1.83 -1.60
CA ASP A 93 -0.39 2.56 -1.21
C ASP A 93 -1.70 1.76 -1.04
N LEU A 94 -1.77 0.43 -1.26
CA LEU A 94 -3.02 -0.32 -1.27
C LEU A 94 -3.00 -1.78 -0.78
N SER A 95 -1.88 -2.33 -0.32
CA SER A 95 -1.80 -3.77 0.07
C SER A 95 -1.25 -4.05 1.48
N GLY A 96 -0.61 -3.08 2.14
CA GLY A 96 0.27 -3.33 3.29
C GLY A 96 -0.38 -3.52 4.66
N SER A 97 -1.69 -3.46 4.80
CA SER A 97 -2.34 -3.75 6.09
C SER A 97 -3.64 -4.49 5.81
N ALA A 98 -3.54 -5.80 5.61
CA ALA A 98 -4.70 -6.64 5.33
C ALA A 98 -5.31 -7.26 6.62
N SER A 99 -4.72 -6.97 7.78
CA SER A 99 -5.20 -7.42 9.08
C SER A 99 -5.55 -6.22 9.96
N PRO A 100 -6.81 -6.12 10.43
CA PRO A 100 -7.23 -5.06 11.34
C PRO A 100 -6.52 -5.19 12.69
N PRO A 101 -6.20 -4.08 13.38
CA PRO A 101 -5.85 -4.09 14.79
C PRO A 101 -6.95 -4.80 15.58
N ALA A 102 -6.57 -5.55 16.60
CA ALA A 102 -7.50 -6.37 17.33
C ALA A 102 -8.66 -5.54 17.93
N GLY A 103 -9.88 -6.07 17.84
CA GLY A 103 -11.11 -5.37 18.26
C GLY A 103 -11.69 -4.39 17.21
N THR A 104 -10.99 -4.11 16.11
CA THR A 104 -11.58 -3.34 15.01
C THR A 104 -12.25 -4.26 13.99
N PRO A 105 -13.57 -4.13 13.76
CA PRO A 105 -14.23 -4.92 12.73
C PRO A 105 -13.64 -4.59 11.35
N LEU A 106 -13.47 -5.63 10.52
CA LEU A 106 -12.83 -5.56 9.21
C LEU A 106 -13.35 -4.42 8.33
N TRP A 107 -14.65 -4.12 8.37
CA TRP A 107 -15.25 -3.04 7.60
C TRP A 107 -14.78 -1.65 8.03
N ARG A 108 -14.52 -1.41 9.33
CA ARG A 108 -13.99 -0.12 9.83
C ARG A 108 -12.57 0.10 9.36
N PHE A 109 -11.76 -0.95 9.44
CA PHE A 109 -10.39 -0.92 8.99
C PHE A 109 -10.28 -0.75 7.47
N ALA A 110 -11.08 -1.50 6.71
CA ALA A 110 -11.19 -1.36 5.25
C ALA A 110 -11.67 0.04 4.86
N LEU A 111 -12.65 0.60 5.57
CA LEU A 111 -13.17 1.95 5.32
C LEU A 111 -12.11 3.01 5.63
N ALA A 112 -11.42 2.92 6.77
CA ALA A 112 -10.35 3.84 7.15
C ALA A 112 -9.18 3.81 6.16
N GLY A 113 -8.75 2.61 5.76
CA GLY A 113 -7.72 2.44 4.73
C GLY A 113 -8.16 2.99 3.36
N SER A 114 -9.41 2.75 2.97
CA SER A 114 -9.97 3.25 1.70
C SER A 114 -10.07 4.79 1.67
N LEU A 115 -10.53 5.40 2.77
CA LEU A 115 -10.62 6.86 2.90
C LEU A 115 -9.23 7.51 3.00
N GLY A 116 -8.29 6.89 3.72
CA GLY A 116 -6.89 7.32 3.77
C GLY A 116 -6.24 7.29 2.39
N GLY A 117 -6.39 6.17 1.69
CA GLY A 117 -5.92 6.03 0.31
C GLY A 117 -6.55 7.06 -0.64
N ALA A 118 -7.87 7.28 -0.55
CA ALA A 118 -8.58 8.27 -1.36
C ALA A 118 -8.07 9.70 -1.11
N ALA A 119 -7.91 10.10 0.15
CA ALA A 119 -7.38 11.40 0.53
C ALA A 119 -5.94 11.60 0.06
N SER A 120 -5.10 10.57 0.19
CA SER A 120 -3.73 10.55 -0.33
C SER A 120 -3.69 10.82 -1.84
N ARG A 121 -4.60 10.25 -2.64
CA ARG A 121 -4.70 10.52 -4.08
C ARG A 121 -5.14 11.93 -4.42
N LEU A 122 -5.99 12.55 -3.60
CA LEU A 122 -6.40 13.94 -3.80
C LEU A 122 -5.26 14.91 -3.47
N ALA A 123 -4.55 14.67 -2.36
CA ALA A 123 -3.40 15.47 -1.95
C ALA A 123 -2.25 15.40 -2.97
N THR A 124 -2.06 14.22 -3.57
CA THR A 124 -0.95 13.98 -4.51
C THR A 124 -1.32 14.08 -6.00
N ALA A 125 -2.56 14.46 -6.31
CA ALA A 125 -3.07 14.58 -7.67
C ALA A 125 -2.20 15.45 -8.60
N PRO A 126 -1.65 16.61 -8.17
CA PRO A 126 -0.79 17.42 -9.03
C PRO A 126 0.47 16.68 -9.49
N LEU A 127 1.13 15.94 -8.60
CA LEU A 127 2.31 15.14 -8.94
C LEU A 127 1.94 13.99 -9.87
N GLU A 128 0.79 13.35 -9.63
CA GLU A 128 0.32 12.25 -10.47
C GLU A 128 -0.08 12.71 -11.88
N LYS A 129 -0.66 13.92 -12.02
CA LYS A 129 -0.89 14.56 -13.32
C LYS A 129 0.42 14.80 -14.06
N LEU A 130 1.45 15.31 -13.39
CA LEU A 130 2.77 15.54 -13.99
C LEU A 130 3.45 14.25 -14.42
N THR A 131 3.36 13.18 -13.61
CA THR A 131 3.83 11.85 -13.99
C THR A 131 3.20 11.41 -15.30
N ILE A 132 1.88 11.46 -15.42
CA ILE A 132 1.16 11.02 -16.63
C ILE A 132 1.56 11.87 -17.85
N VAL A 133 1.58 13.20 -17.72
CA VAL A 133 1.97 14.09 -18.83
C VAL A 133 3.41 13.79 -19.31
N MET A 134 4.33 13.59 -18.39
CA MET A 134 5.72 13.26 -18.72
C MET A 134 5.87 11.87 -19.33
N GLN A 135 5.14 10.87 -18.81
CA GLN A 135 5.10 9.50 -19.35
C GLN A 135 4.62 9.49 -20.80
N LEU A 136 3.56 10.24 -21.12
CA LEU A 136 3.03 10.36 -22.47
C LEU A 136 3.98 11.12 -23.41
N SER A 137 4.71 12.10 -22.87
CA SER A 137 5.67 12.89 -23.65
C SER A 137 7.03 12.18 -23.83
N GLY A 138 7.29 11.08 -23.13
CA GLY A 138 8.59 10.40 -23.11
C GLY A 138 9.73 11.22 -22.47
N ARG A 139 9.42 12.25 -21.68
CA ARG A 139 10.41 13.19 -21.13
C ARG A 139 10.82 12.83 -19.70
N THR A 140 12.11 12.99 -19.38
CA THR A 140 12.69 12.73 -18.05
C THR A 140 13.32 13.99 -17.44
N GLY A 141 13.51 13.98 -16.11
CA GLY A 141 14.22 15.03 -15.38
C GLY A 141 13.39 16.21 -14.87
N LEU A 142 13.97 16.96 -13.92
CA LEU A 142 13.33 18.10 -13.24
C LEU A 142 13.02 19.27 -14.18
N ALA A 143 13.90 19.56 -15.14
CA ALA A 143 13.66 20.61 -16.13
C ALA A 143 12.41 20.31 -16.98
N SER A 144 12.23 19.04 -17.37
CA SER A 144 11.05 18.56 -18.10
C SER A 144 9.80 18.61 -17.24
N MET A 145 9.89 18.29 -15.95
CA MET A 145 8.78 18.42 -14.99
C MET A 145 8.33 19.88 -14.83
N ARG A 146 9.27 20.83 -14.70
CA ARG A 146 8.96 22.27 -14.63
C ARG A 146 8.30 22.79 -15.91
N ARG A 147 8.70 22.29 -17.08
CA ARG A 147 8.04 22.61 -18.35
C ARG A 147 6.63 22.01 -18.40
N ALA A 148 6.48 20.74 -18.04
CA ALA A 148 5.16 20.08 -17.98
C ALA A 148 4.21 20.80 -17.02
N ALA A 149 4.69 21.26 -15.86
CA ALA A 149 3.88 22.03 -14.92
C ALA A 149 3.44 23.38 -15.48
N ARG A 150 4.34 24.10 -16.16
CA ARG A 150 3.99 25.36 -16.85
C ARG A 150 2.98 25.11 -17.98
N ASP A 151 3.19 24.06 -18.76
CA ASP A 151 2.28 23.69 -19.86
C ASP A 151 0.88 23.35 -19.33
N VAL A 152 0.77 22.59 -18.24
CA VAL A 152 -0.53 22.26 -17.61
C VAL A 152 -1.17 23.52 -17.04
N ALA A 153 -0.42 24.34 -16.32
CA ALA A 153 -0.94 25.57 -15.72
C ALA A 153 -1.45 26.57 -16.79
N ALA A 154 -0.72 26.71 -17.90
CA ALA A 154 -1.10 27.59 -19.01
C ALA A 154 -2.31 27.07 -19.81
N ARG A 155 -2.48 25.74 -19.92
CA ARG A 155 -3.55 25.12 -20.72
C ARG A 155 -4.84 24.90 -19.93
N ASP A 156 -4.74 24.31 -18.75
CA ASP A 156 -5.87 23.79 -17.98
C ASP A 156 -6.12 24.62 -16.70
N GLY A 157 -5.28 25.63 -16.44
CA GLY A 157 -5.29 26.39 -15.20
C GLY A 157 -4.86 25.56 -13.98
N VAL A 158 -4.96 26.16 -12.79
CA VAL A 158 -4.60 25.49 -11.52
C VAL A 158 -5.50 24.28 -11.23
N ARG A 159 -6.78 24.35 -11.61
CA ARG A 159 -7.72 23.22 -11.42
C ARG A 159 -7.38 22.02 -12.31
N GLY A 160 -6.66 22.22 -13.41
CA GLY A 160 -6.22 21.15 -14.32
C GLY A 160 -5.34 20.09 -13.67
N PHE A 161 -4.61 20.45 -12.61
CA PHE A 161 -3.78 19.51 -11.84
C PHE A 161 -4.60 18.42 -11.11
N TRP A 162 -5.89 18.65 -10.86
CA TRP A 162 -6.80 17.69 -10.23
C TRP A 162 -7.72 16.98 -11.23
N ALA A 163 -7.48 17.15 -12.54
CA ALA A 163 -8.25 16.44 -13.56
C ALA A 163 -8.11 14.91 -13.37
N GLY A 164 -9.25 14.23 -13.19
CA GLY A 164 -9.31 12.79 -12.94
C GLY A 164 -9.00 12.35 -11.50
N ALA A 165 -8.74 13.27 -10.57
CA ALA A 165 -8.41 12.97 -9.18
C ALA A 165 -9.58 12.29 -8.43
N ALA A 166 -10.83 12.71 -8.68
CA ALA A 166 -12.01 12.09 -8.08
C ALA A 166 -12.19 10.63 -8.52
N THR A 167 -12.05 10.35 -9.82
CA THR A 167 -12.08 8.98 -10.35
C THR A 167 -10.96 8.13 -9.78
N ASN A 168 -9.78 8.73 -9.54
CA ASN A 168 -8.67 8.05 -8.87
C ASN A 168 -9.00 7.67 -7.42
N ALA A 169 -9.52 8.62 -6.65
CA ALA A 169 -9.89 8.41 -5.26
C ALA A 169 -10.93 7.29 -5.12
N LEU A 170 -11.96 7.31 -5.97
CA LEU A 170 -12.98 6.24 -6.03
C LEU A 170 -12.37 4.87 -6.35
N ARG A 171 -11.49 4.81 -7.36
CA ARG A 171 -10.82 3.57 -7.72
C ARG A 171 -9.98 3.02 -6.58
N VAL A 172 -9.24 3.87 -5.87
CA VAL A 172 -8.39 3.47 -4.75
C VAL A 172 -9.23 2.91 -3.60
N GLY A 173 -10.36 3.54 -3.29
CA GLY A 173 -11.31 2.97 -2.32
C GLY A 173 -11.85 1.61 -2.76
N ALA A 174 -12.31 1.49 -4.02
CA ALA A 174 -12.82 0.23 -4.55
C ALA A 174 -11.76 -0.89 -4.59
N PHE A 175 -10.52 -0.56 -4.96
CA PHE A 175 -9.41 -1.50 -4.99
C PHE A 175 -9.05 -1.97 -3.59
N GLY A 176 -8.89 -1.05 -2.63
CA GLY A 176 -8.55 -1.37 -1.24
C GLY A 176 -9.61 -2.27 -0.59
N GLY A 177 -10.89 -1.95 -0.80
CA GLY A 177 -12.00 -2.80 -0.35
C GLY A 177 -11.95 -4.21 -0.96
N ALA A 178 -11.75 -4.31 -2.28
CA ALA A 178 -11.69 -5.60 -2.96
C ALA A 178 -10.51 -6.49 -2.50
N VAL A 179 -9.32 -5.91 -2.32
CA VAL A 179 -8.15 -6.64 -1.79
C VAL A 179 -8.39 -7.09 -0.36
N CYS A 180 -8.91 -6.20 0.49
CA CYS A 180 -9.18 -6.54 1.89
C CYS A 180 -10.16 -7.72 2.00
N VAL A 181 -11.26 -7.69 1.25
CA VAL A 181 -12.24 -8.78 1.22
C VAL A 181 -11.62 -10.07 0.64
N GLY A 182 -10.91 -9.98 -0.49
CA GLY A 182 -10.29 -11.16 -1.10
C GLY A 182 -9.24 -11.82 -0.20
N TYR A 183 -8.38 -11.03 0.45
CA TYR A 183 -7.34 -11.53 1.33
C TYR A 183 -7.92 -12.09 2.64
N SER A 184 -8.87 -11.41 3.27
CA SER A 184 -9.54 -11.90 4.48
C SER A 184 -10.29 -13.21 4.24
N GLN A 185 -10.94 -13.36 3.09
CA GLN A 185 -11.57 -14.64 2.72
C GLN A 185 -10.54 -15.75 2.49
N ALA A 186 -9.36 -15.43 1.93
CA ALA A 186 -8.29 -16.40 1.77
C ALA A 186 -7.74 -16.86 3.14
N LEU A 187 -7.55 -15.92 4.07
CA LEU A 187 -7.07 -16.18 5.41
C LEU A 187 -8.07 -16.97 6.26
N ALA A 188 -9.38 -16.67 6.13
CA ALA A 188 -10.44 -17.40 6.84
C ALA A 188 -10.57 -18.87 6.42
N ARG A 189 -10.05 -19.24 5.24
CA ARG A 189 -10.04 -20.61 4.74
C ARG A 189 -8.77 -21.39 5.13
N THR A 190 -7.83 -20.75 5.82
CA THR A 190 -6.57 -21.39 6.22
C THR A 190 -6.72 -22.06 7.60
N PRO A 191 -6.38 -23.35 7.76
CA PRO A 191 -6.41 -24.03 9.06
C PRO A 191 -5.34 -23.44 10.01
N ALA A 192 -5.62 -23.43 11.32
CA ALA A 192 -4.82 -22.72 12.34
C ALA A 192 -3.39 -23.27 12.51
N ASP A 193 -3.20 -24.53 12.18
CA ASP A 193 -1.97 -25.31 12.14
C ASP A 193 -1.04 -24.93 10.97
N ALA A 194 -1.57 -24.29 9.92
CA ALA A 194 -0.75 -23.77 8.81
C ALA A 194 0.10 -22.55 9.18
N ALA A 195 -0.14 -21.93 10.34
CA ALA A 195 0.71 -20.87 10.89
C ALA A 195 2.09 -21.38 11.37
N LEU A 196 2.22 -22.70 11.57
CA LEU A 196 3.47 -23.37 11.95
C LEU A 196 4.19 -23.98 10.73
N ASP A 197 3.61 -23.88 9.53
CA ASP A 197 4.20 -24.39 8.30
C ASP A 197 5.34 -23.47 7.84
N ALA A 198 6.52 -24.02 7.56
CA ALA A 198 7.63 -23.28 6.97
C ALA A 198 7.28 -22.64 5.61
N ARG A 199 6.20 -23.09 4.96
CA ARG A 199 5.65 -22.52 3.71
C ARG A 199 4.70 -21.35 3.93
N GLU A 200 4.48 -20.95 5.18
CA GLU A 200 3.55 -19.89 5.57
C GLU A 200 3.75 -18.55 4.84
N PRO A 201 5.00 -18.04 4.71
CA PRO A 201 5.27 -16.84 3.93
C PRO A 201 4.89 -16.96 2.45
N LEU A 202 5.10 -18.15 1.85
CA LEU A 202 4.89 -18.37 0.42
C LEU A 202 3.40 -18.43 0.07
N TRP A 203 2.59 -19.11 0.86
CA TRP A 203 1.15 -19.18 0.57
C TRP A 203 0.46 -17.84 0.88
N ARG A 204 0.89 -17.10 1.92
CA ARG A 204 0.39 -15.74 2.18
C ARG A 204 0.73 -14.78 1.06
N ALA A 205 1.96 -14.84 0.55
CA ALA A 205 2.37 -14.06 -0.62
C ALA A 205 1.54 -14.42 -1.86
N SER A 206 1.21 -15.70 -2.04
CA SER A 206 0.36 -16.18 -3.14
C SER A 206 -1.10 -15.73 -3.00
N ALA A 207 -1.67 -15.80 -1.79
CA ALA A 207 -3.01 -15.31 -1.49
C ALA A 207 -3.13 -13.80 -1.71
N GLY A 208 -2.11 -13.03 -1.29
CA GLY A 208 -1.99 -11.61 -1.57
C GLY A 208 -1.91 -11.30 -3.06
N ALA A 209 -1.10 -12.04 -3.81
CA ALA A 209 -0.98 -11.90 -5.27
C ALA A 209 -2.32 -12.18 -5.98
N LEU A 210 -3.01 -13.26 -5.62
CA LEU A 210 -4.30 -13.62 -6.21
C LEU A 210 -5.39 -12.60 -5.88
N ALA A 211 -5.45 -12.11 -4.64
CA ALA A 211 -6.35 -11.04 -4.25
C ALA A 211 -6.04 -9.74 -5.02
N GLY A 212 -4.76 -9.40 -5.18
CA GLY A 212 -4.31 -8.24 -5.95
C GLY A 212 -4.66 -8.34 -7.45
N LEU A 213 -4.51 -9.52 -8.05
CA LEU A 213 -4.92 -9.77 -9.43
C LEU A 213 -6.43 -9.67 -9.61
N GLY A 214 -7.22 -10.25 -8.70
CA GLY A 214 -8.68 -10.14 -8.71
C GLY A 214 -9.16 -8.70 -8.58
N ALA A 215 -8.60 -7.94 -7.63
CA ALA A 215 -8.89 -6.52 -7.47
C ALA A 215 -8.47 -5.69 -8.69
N THR A 216 -7.32 -6.02 -9.30
CA THR A 216 -6.86 -5.39 -10.54
C THR A 216 -7.89 -5.61 -11.66
N LEU A 217 -8.33 -6.85 -11.89
CA LEU A 217 -9.35 -7.16 -12.89
C LEU A 217 -10.66 -6.38 -12.67
N ALA A 218 -11.15 -6.35 -11.43
CA ALA A 218 -12.39 -5.68 -11.07
C ALA A 218 -12.32 -4.15 -11.25
N THR A 219 -11.17 -3.54 -11.00
CA THR A 219 -11.00 -2.07 -11.01
C THR A 219 -10.37 -1.53 -12.29
N HIS A 220 -9.89 -2.40 -13.19
CA HIS A 220 -9.20 -1.98 -14.41
C HIS A 220 -10.03 -1.08 -15.34
N PRO A 221 -11.35 -1.27 -15.51
CA PRO A 221 -12.18 -0.33 -16.28
C PRO A 221 -12.11 1.11 -15.76
N LEU A 222 -12.10 1.29 -14.43
CA LEU A 222 -11.95 2.61 -13.81
C LEU A 222 -10.55 3.19 -14.05
N ASP A 223 -9.51 2.36 -14.07
CA ASP A 223 -8.15 2.77 -14.40
C ASP A 223 -8.02 3.30 -15.83
N VAL A 224 -8.65 2.64 -16.81
CA VAL A 224 -8.61 3.09 -18.21
C VAL A 224 -9.34 4.43 -18.36
N VAL A 225 -10.57 4.53 -17.82
CA VAL A 225 -11.37 5.76 -17.87
C VAL A 225 -10.60 6.92 -17.23
N ARG A 226 -10.04 6.70 -16.03
CA ARG A 226 -9.21 7.69 -15.33
C ARG A 226 -8.01 8.14 -16.16
N THR A 227 -7.29 7.21 -16.78
CA THR A 227 -6.09 7.53 -17.56
C THR A 227 -6.44 8.39 -18.76
N ARG A 228 -7.53 8.06 -19.46
CA ARG A 228 -8.03 8.86 -20.59
C ARG A 228 -8.50 10.24 -20.16
N LEU A 229 -9.26 10.35 -19.06
CA LEU A 229 -9.67 11.63 -18.49
C LEU A 229 -8.47 12.53 -18.15
N THR A 230 -7.41 11.93 -17.60
CA THR A 230 -6.21 12.67 -17.20
C THR A 230 -5.39 13.11 -18.43
N ALA A 231 -5.42 12.32 -19.50
CA ALA A 231 -4.72 12.60 -20.76
C ALA A 231 -5.51 13.52 -21.71
N ALA A 232 -6.83 13.59 -21.58
CA ALA A 232 -7.70 14.37 -22.47
C ALA A 232 -7.45 15.88 -22.33
N ARG A 233 -7.56 16.59 -23.46
CA ARG A 233 -7.38 18.05 -23.57
C ARG A 233 -8.58 18.84 -23.05
N THR A 234 -9.77 18.26 -23.15
CA THR A 234 -10.97 18.72 -22.44
C THR A 234 -11.22 17.72 -21.32
N ALA A 235 -11.80 18.15 -20.20
CA ALA A 235 -12.16 17.25 -19.11
C ALA A 235 -13.63 16.79 -19.30
N PRO A 236 -13.94 15.77 -20.13
CA PRO A 236 -15.28 15.21 -20.14
C PRO A 236 -15.57 14.62 -18.75
N THR A 237 -16.84 14.53 -18.39
CA THR A 237 -17.22 13.82 -17.16
C THR A 237 -16.81 12.34 -17.27
N PRO A 238 -16.51 11.66 -16.14
CA PRO A 238 -16.11 10.25 -16.18
C PRO A 238 -17.08 9.35 -16.95
N TRP A 239 -18.38 9.63 -16.82
CA TRP A 239 -19.43 8.96 -17.56
C TRP A 239 -19.31 9.16 -19.08
N ARG A 240 -19.06 10.40 -19.53
CA ARG A 240 -18.88 10.71 -20.96
C ARG A 240 -17.63 10.02 -21.52
N ALA A 241 -16.53 9.99 -20.77
CA ALA A 241 -15.32 9.28 -21.18
C ALA A 241 -15.55 7.76 -21.27
N ALA A 242 -16.26 7.17 -20.30
CA ALA A 242 -16.61 5.75 -20.32
C ALA A 242 -17.54 5.41 -21.51
N ARG A 243 -18.56 6.24 -21.77
CA ARG A 243 -19.48 6.05 -22.89
C ARG A 243 -18.78 6.19 -24.24
N ALA A 244 -17.88 7.17 -24.38
CA ALA A 244 -17.07 7.32 -25.59
C ALA A 244 -16.16 6.11 -25.83
N LEU A 245 -15.49 5.63 -24.78
CA LEU A 245 -14.65 4.44 -24.85
C LEU A 245 -15.44 3.19 -25.27
N MET A 246 -16.63 3.00 -24.71
CA MET A 246 -17.51 1.89 -25.06
C MET A 246 -18.01 1.97 -26.50
N ALA A 247 -18.30 3.18 -27.00
CA ALA A 247 -18.72 3.39 -28.39
C ALA A 247 -17.57 3.18 -29.39
N GLU A 248 -16.35 3.58 -29.05
CA GLU A 248 -15.18 3.53 -29.94
C GLU A 248 -14.45 2.17 -29.93
N GLU A 249 -14.19 1.61 -28.74
CA GLU A 249 -13.35 0.41 -28.55
C GLU A 249 -14.10 -0.79 -27.99
N GLY A 250 -15.37 -0.63 -27.63
CA GLY A 250 -16.18 -1.67 -26.99
C GLY A 250 -15.61 -2.13 -25.63
N MET A 251 -16.04 -3.31 -25.18
CA MET A 251 -15.58 -3.89 -23.91
C MET A 251 -14.08 -4.15 -23.88
N ARG A 252 -13.45 -4.45 -25.03
CA ARG A 252 -12.00 -4.70 -25.10
C ARG A 252 -11.17 -3.45 -24.75
N GLY A 253 -11.68 -2.26 -25.06
CA GLY A 253 -11.04 -0.99 -24.69
C GLY A 253 -10.92 -0.80 -23.18
N LEU A 254 -11.91 -1.22 -22.40
CA LEU A 254 -11.92 -1.11 -20.93
C LEU A 254 -10.85 -1.96 -20.23
N PHE A 255 -10.35 -3.01 -20.88
CA PHE A 255 -9.33 -3.89 -20.33
C PHE A 255 -7.93 -3.67 -20.93
N ARG A 256 -7.74 -2.57 -21.65
CA ARG A 256 -6.48 -2.30 -22.34
C ARG A 256 -5.34 -2.02 -21.36
N GLY A 257 -4.18 -2.63 -21.63
CA GLY A 257 -3.03 -2.58 -20.72
C GLY A 257 -3.16 -3.49 -19.49
N LEU A 258 -4.06 -4.49 -19.51
CA LEU A 258 -4.21 -5.44 -18.40
C LEU A 258 -2.95 -6.30 -18.19
N THR A 259 -2.31 -6.78 -19.27
CA THR A 259 -1.09 -7.60 -19.15
C THR A 259 0.03 -6.91 -18.38
N PRO A 260 0.48 -5.68 -18.74
CA PRO A 260 1.49 -4.99 -17.94
C PRO A 260 0.99 -4.64 -16.53
N ALA A 261 -0.32 -4.45 -16.33
CA ALA A 261 -0.90 -4.23 -15.00
C ALA A 261 -0.82 -5.48 -14.11
N CYS A 262 -1.04 -6.68 -14.65
CA CYS A 262 -0.89 -7.92 -13.89
C CYS A 262 0.59 -8.24 -13.64
N LEU A 263 1.46 -8.00 -14.62
CA LEU A 263 2.90 -8.19 -14.47
C LEU A 263 3.51 -7.28 -13.41
N SER A 264 2.94 -6.09 -13.16
CA SER A 264 3.42 -5.19 -12.10
C SER A 264 3.00 -5.63 -10.69
N VAL A 265 2.03 -6.55 -10.54
CA VAL A 265 1.59 -7.07 -9.24
C VAL A 265 2.54 -8.16 -8.72
N VAL A 266 3.11 -8.99 -9.61
CA VAL A 266 3.92 -10.17 -9.25
C VAL A 266 5.22 -9.85 -8.49
N PRO A 267 6.00 -8.81 -8.85
CA PRO A 267 7.25 -8.47 -8.14
C PRO A 267 7.03 -8.05 -6.68
N PHE A 268 5.81 -7.64 -6.31
CA PHE A 268 5.49 -7.16 -4.96
C PHE A 268 5.60 -8.29 -3.92
N SER A 269 5.19 -9.50 -4.29
CA SER A 269 5.32 -10.70 -3.43
C SER A 269 6.78 -11.07 -3.14
N LEU A 270 7.72 -10.79 -4.06
CA LEU A 270 9.16 -11.01 -3.84
C LEU A 270 9.80 -9.93 -2.96
N TYR A 271 9.26 -8.72 -2.97
CA TYR A 271 9.74 -7.62 -2.13
C TYR A 271 9.44 -7.89 -0.65
N ASP A 272 8.24 -8.36 -0.31
CA ASP A 272 7.89 -8.72 1.08
C ASP A 272 8.79 -9.84 1.62
N THR A 273 9.09 -10.86 0.81
CA THR A 273 10.03 -11.93 1.20
C THR A 273 11.48 -11.42 1.34
N SER A 274 11.90 -10.50 0.47
CA SER A 274 13.25 -9.91 0.53
C SER A 274 13.42 -9.00 1.75
N LYS A 275 12.37 -8.26 2.12
CA LYS A 275 12.36 -7.40 3.30
C LYS A 275 12.44 -8.22 4.59
N ALA A 276 11.66 -9.29 4.70
CA ALA A 276 11.72 -10.23 5.82
C ALA A 276 13.11 -10.88 5.97
N ALA A 277 13.81 -11.12 4.85
CA ALA A 277 15.19 -11.60 4.87
C ALA A 277 16.19 -10.51 5.32
N MET A 278 16.01 -9.26 4.89
CA MET A 278 16.94 -8.17 5.25
C MET A 278 16.82 -7.71 6.70
N THR A 279 15.61 -7.66 7.27
CA THR A 279 15.41 -7.31 8.69
C THR A 279 15.98 -8.36 9.63
N SER A 280 16.18 -9.60 9.17
CA SER A 280 16.86 -10.65 9.95
C SER A 280 18.37 -10.45 10.10
N VAL A 281 18.98 -9.58 9.29
CA VAL A 281 20.44 -9.37 9.22
C VAL A 281 20.88 -8.05 9.87
N ALA A 282 19.99 -7.07 10.03
CA ALA A 282 20.34 -5.75 10.54
C ALA A 282 19.94 -5.58 12.02
N ALA A 283 20.87 -5.83 12.94
CA ALA A 283 20.73 -5.57 14.39
C ALA A 283 20.91 -4.09 14.75
N ILE A 284 20.38 -3.17 13.94
CA ILE A 284 20.53 -1.72 14.16
C ILE A 284 19.15 -1.12 14.41
N GLU A 285 18.99 -0.52 15.59
CA GLU A 285 17.78 0.13 16.06
C GLU A 285 17.56 1.45 15.31
N PRO A 286 16.53 1.57 14.45
CA PRO A 286 16.26 2.82 13.77
C PRO A 286 15.26 3.66 14.57
N SER A 287 15.54 4.95 14.72
CA SER A 287 14.53 5.92 15.18
C SER A 287 13.30 5.88 14.27
N ALA A 288 12.11 6.28 14.76
CA ALA A 288 10.89 6.34 13.94
C ALA A 288 11.09 7.13 12.63
N ALA A 289 11.91 8.19 12.69
CA ALA A 289 12.32 8.96 11.51
C ALA A 289 13.18 8.14 10.54
N LEU A 290 14.14 7.37 11.04
CA LEU A 290 14.97 6.48 10.22
C LEU A 290 14.15 5.34 9.61
N PHE A 291 13.20 4.77 10.36
CA PHE A 291 12.28 3.74 9.84
C PHE A 291 11.37 4.29 8.74
N ALA A 292 10.81 5.49 8.93
CA ALA A 292 10.04 6.18 7.91
C ALA A 292 10.89 6.49 6.66
N ALA A 293 12.13 6.94 6.84
CA ALA A 293 13.06 7.19 5.75
C ALA A 293 13.41 5.90 4.98
N CYS A 294 13.69 4.81 5.68
CA CYS A 294 13.90 3.49 5.10
C CYS A 294 12.67 3.01 4.31
N GLY A 295 11.45 3.24 4.83
CA GLY A 295 10.21 2.96 4.13
C GLY A 295 10.05 3.74 2.83
N VAL A 296 10.41 5.03 2.83
CA VAL A 296 10.41 5.86 1.61
C VAL A 296 11.45 5.38 0.60
N VAL A 297 12.68 5.10 1.04
CA VAL A 297 13.76 4.59 0.17
C VAL A 297 13.37 3.25 -0.45
N ALA A 298 12.83 2.33 0.35
CA ALA A 298 12.44 1.02 -0.12
C ALA A 298 11.23 1.11 -1.08
N GLY A 299 10.25 1.99 -0.79
CA GLY A 299 9.15 2.29 -1.69
C GLY A 299 9.60 2.89 -3.03
N VAL A 300 10.58 3.80 -3.02
CA VAL A 300 11.19 4.40 -4.22
C VAL A 300 11.92 3.33 -5.04
N SER A 301 12.69 2.45 -4.41
CA SER A 301 13.40 1.36 -5.08
C SER A 301 12.44 0.36 -5.73
N ALA A 302 11.45 -0.12 -4.97
CA ALA A 302 10.44 -1.04 -5.47
C ALA A 302 9.68 -0.45 -6.67
N GLN A 303 9.27 0.82 -6.56
CA GLN A 303 8.61 1.53 -7.64
C GLN A 303 9.50 1.68 -8.87
N THR A 304 10.79 1.93 -8.70
CA THR A 304 11.75 2.07 -9.82
C THR A 304 11.89 0.77 -10.61
N CYS A 305 11.91 -0.39 -9.93
CA CYS A 305 11.97 -1.70 -10.57
C CYS A 305 10.74 -1.99 -11.44
N VAL A 306 9.56 -1.61 -10.96
CA VAL A 306 8.28 -1.87 -11.64
C VAL A 306 7.92 -0.78 -12.67
N TYR A 307 8.58 0.38 -12.59
CA TYR A 307 8.25 1.58 -13.37
C TYR A 307 8.16 1.38 -14.89
N PRO A 308 9.04 0.59 -15.56
CA PRO A 308 8.93 0.36 -17.00
C PRO A 308 7.58 -0.25 -17.41
N LEU A 309 7.03 -1.15 -16.59
CA LEU A 309 5.71 -1.76 -16.83
C LEU A 309 4.59 -0.74 -16.67
N ASP A 310 4.71 0.18 -15.73
CA ASP A 310 3.75 1.27 -15.53
C ASP A 310 3.71 2.22 -16.73
N VAL A 311 4.87 2.59 -17.29
CA VAL A 311 4.94 3.43 -18.50
C VAL A 311 4.29 2.72 -19.69
N LEU A 312 4.59 1.44 -19.88
CA LEU A 312 3.99 0.63 -20.95
C LEU A 312 2.47 0.53 -20.79
N ARG A 313 2.00 0.25 -19.57
CA ARG A 313 0.57 0.21 -19.24
C ARG A 313 -0.12 1.52 -19.62
N ARG A 314 0.42 2.67 -19.18
CA ARG A 314 -0.20 3.99 -19.42
C ARG A 314 -0.22 4.34 -20.89
N ARG A 315 0.86 4.07 -21.63
CA ARG A 315 0.93 4.30 -23.09
C ARG A 315 -0.09 3.45 -23.84
N MET A 316 -0.26 2.18 -23.45
CA MET A 316 -1.29 1.31 -24.05
C MET A 316 -2.71 1.81 -23.78
N GLN A 317 -2.98 2.35 -22.57
CA GLN A 317 -4.30 2.85 -22.16
C GLN A 317 -4.72 4.14 -22.89
N THR A 318 -3.76 4.96 -23.29
CA THR A 318 -3.99 6.23 -24.01
C THR A 318 -3.79 6.15 -25.52
N ALA A 319 -3.31 5.02 -26.05
CA ALA A 319 -3.02 4.93 -27.48
C ALA A 319 -4.30 5.04 -28.34
N SER A 320 -4.27 5.96 -29.30
CA SER A 320 -5.38 6.29 -30.19
C SER A 320 -5.73 5.16 -31.17
N HIS A 321 -6.84 5.29 -31.89
CA HIS A 321 -7.25 4.35 -32.95
C HIS A 321 -6.27 4.23 -34.11
N ALA A 322 -5.57 5.31 -34.44
CA ALA A 322 -4.60 5.33 -35.53
C ALA A 322 -3.28 4.60 -35.21
N ASP A 323 -2.98 4.29 -33.95
CA ASP A 323 -1.74 3.63 -33.55
C ASP A 323 -2.02 2.24 -32.99
N GLU A 324 -2.35 1.31 -33.90
CA GLU A 324 -2.66 -0.08 -33.58
C GLU A 324 -1.45 -0.83 -32.99
N SER A 325 -0.23 -0.39 -33.35
CA SER A 325 1.02 -0.97 -32.87
C SER A 325 1.23 -0.72 -31.36
N SER A 326 0.98 0.51 -30.88
CA SER A 326 1.07 0.89 -29.46
C SER A 326 -0.02 0.26 -28.58
N ARG A 327 -0.98 -0.49 -29.15
CA ARG A 327 -2.00 -1.24 -28.38
C ARG A 327 -1.46 -2.54 -27.81
N THR A 328 -0.37 -3.06 -28.35
CA THR A 328 0.29 -4.29 -27.88
C THR A 328 1.47 -3.96 -26.99
N LEU A 329 1.81 -4.85 -26.04
CA LEU A 329 2.96 -4.66 -25.16
C LEU A 329 4.27 -4.52 -25.96
N ARG A 330 4.45 -5.38 -26.97
CA ARG A 330 5.64 -5.38 -27.85
C ARG A 330 5.73 -4.11 -28.68
N GLY A 331 4.62 -3.65 -29.27
CA GLY A 331 4.62 -2.43 -30.07
C GLY A 331 4.79 -1.16 -29.22
N ALA A 332 4.17 -1.09 -28.04
CA ALA A 332 4.41 0.00 -27.09
C ALA A 332 5.87 0.07 -26.63
N LEU A 333 6.49 -1.08 -26.34
CA LEU A 333 7.91 -1.17 -25.98
C LEU A 333 8.81 -0.73 -27.13
N ARG A 334 8.60 -1.29 -28.33
CA ARG A 334 9.38 -0.94 -29.52
C ARG A 334 9.26 0.55 -29.85
N GLY A 335 8.05 1.10 -29.79
CA GLY A 335 7.78 2.51 -30.04
C GLY A 335 8.36 3.46 -28.99
N LEU A 336 8.54 3.03 -27.74
CA LEU A 336 9.27 3.80 -26.72
C LEU A 336 10.77 3.79 -27.00
N LEU A 337 11.33 2.60 -27.27
CA LEU A 337 12.76 2.44 -27.53
C LEU A 337 13.20 3.18 -28.80
N GLN A 338 12.38 3.18 -29.86
CA GLN A 338 12.68 3.91 -31.09
C GLN A 338 12.56 5.43 -30.94
N ALA A 339 11.62 5.92 -30.12
CA ALA A 339 11.38 7.37 -29.98
C ALA A 339 12.33 8.07 -29.01
N GLY A 340 12.75 7.41 -27.93
CA GLY A 340 13.55 8.04 -26.87
C GLY A 340 14.52 7.09 -26.16
N GLY A 341 14.77 5.91 -26.74
CA GLY A 341 15.65 4.91 -26.17
C GLY A 341 15.17 4.35 -24.83
N PRO A 342 16.05 3.67 -24.08
CA PRO A 342 15.70 3.06 -22.79
C PRO A 342 15.30 4.09 -21.73
N ARG A 343 15.73 5.35 -21.83
CA ARG A 343 15.36 6.42 -20.89
C ARG A 343 13.86 6.76 -20.96
N ALA A 344 13.20 6.52 -22.09
CA ALA A 344 11.77 6.75 -22.25
C ALA A 344 10.91 5.85 -21.35
N LEU A 345 11.44 4.66 -20.96
CA LEU A 345 10.78 3.76 -19.99
C LEU A 345 10.72 4.33 -18.57
N PHE A 346 11.48 5.40 -18.30
CA PHE A 346 11.55 6.08 -17.01
C PHE A 346 11.00 7.52 -17.06
N ALA A 347 10.29 7.86 -18.15
CA ALA A 347 9.62 9.15 -18.28
C ALA A 347 8.64 9.39 -17.12
N GLY A 348 8.70 10.56 -16.48
CA GLY A 348 7.87 10.90 -15.32
C GLY A 348 8.27 10.26 -13.98
N ILE A 349 9.44 9.60 -13.87
CA ILE A 349 9.84 8.96 -12.60
C ILE A 349 10.07 9.97 -11.46
N VAL A 350 10.56 11.17 -11.78
CA VAL A 350 10.84 12.23 -10.80
C VAL A 350 9.60 12.68 -10.01
N PRO A 351 8.49 13.13 -10.64
CA PRO A 351 7.28 13.46 -9.89
C PRO A 351 6.72 12.24 -9.13
N THR A 352 7.01 11.03 -9.60
CA THR A 352 6.61 9.80 -8.92
C THR A 352 7.38 9.58 -7.63
N TRP A 353 8.70 9.78 -7.60
CA TRP A 353 9.49 9.74 -6.35
C TRP A 353 9.06 10.82 -5.35
N LEU A 354 8.85 12.05 -5.83
CA LEU A 354 8.37 13.16 -4.99
C LEU A 354 6.99 12.88 -4.38
N ARG A 355 6.21 11.99 -4.99
CA ARG A 355 4.87 11.62 -4.52
C ARG A 355 4.89 10.65 -3.34
N VAL A 356 5.92 9.81 -3.18
CA VAL A 356 5.92 8.68 -2.24
C VAL A 356 5.70 9.12 -0.80
N ALA A 357 6.53 10.07 -0.32
CA ALA A 357 6.45 10.56 1.06
C ALA A 357 5.10 11.26 1.40
N PRO A 358 4.63 12.27 0.63
CA PRO A 358 3.36 12.94 0.94
C PRO A 358 2.15 12.01 0.79
N ALA A 359 2.21 11.03 -0.12
CA ALA A 359 1.16 10.03 -0.26
C ALA A 359 1.06 9.13 0.98
N ALA A 360 2.19 8.63 1.47
CA ALA A 360 2.23 7.81 2.67
C ALA A 360 1.76 8.60 3.91
N ALA A 361 2.29 9.81 4.11
CA ALA A 361 1.92 10.66 5.24
C ALA A 361 0.42 10.97 5.28
N THR A 362 -0.15 11.40 4.15
CA THR A 362 -1.59 11.73 4.08
C THR A 362 -2.46 10.51 4.33
N SER A 363 -2.07 9.35 3.79
CA SER A 363 -2.83 8.11 3.95
C SER A 363 -2.90 7.67 5.42
N LEU A 364 -1.76 7.69 6.12
CA LEU A 364 -1.66 7.32 7.53
C LEU A 364 -2.47 8.28 8.40
N LEU A 365 -2.23 9.60 8.26
CA LEU A 365 -2.94 10.63 9.03
C LEU A 365 -4.46 10.51 8.92
N VAL A 366 -4.97 10.31 7.71
CA VAL A 366 -6.43 10.22 7.49
C VAL A 366 -6.97 8.88 7.98
N ARG A 367 -6.24 7.78 7.78
CA ARG A 367 -6.63 6.47 8.32
C ARG A 367 -6.76 6.51 9.84
N ASP A 368 -5.76 7.05 10.52
CA ASP A 368 -5.70 7.09 11.98
C ASP A 368 -6.79 8.02 12.54
N ALA A 369 -7.04 9.16 11.88
CA ALA A 369 -8.15 10.05 12.22
C ALA A 369 -9.53 9.41 12.01
N VAL A 370 -9.72 8.60 10.97
CA VAL A 370 -10.98 7.88 10.72
C VAL A 370 -11.18 6.78 11.77
N LEU A 371 -10.13 6.00 12.07
CA LEU A 371 -10.19 4.96 13.11
C LEU A 371 -10.52 5.57 14.48
N GLY A 372 -9.88 6.68 14.85
CA GLY A 372 -10.14 7.37 16.11
C GLY A 372 -11.54 7.98 16.24
N ARG A 373 -12.24 8.24 15.12
CA ARG A 373 -13.64 8.65 15.12
C ARG A 373 -14.62 7.49 15.16
N LEU A 374 -14.27 6.36 14.54
CA LEU A 374 -15.10 5.15 14.50
C LEU A 374 -14.98 4.30 15.78
N SER A 375 -13.99 4.59 16.63
CA SER A 375 -13.80 3.97 17.95
C SER A 375 -14.55 4.69 19.08
N LYS A 376 -15.13 5.86 18.80
CA LYS A 376 -16.07 6.57 19.68
C LYS A 376 -17.49 6.18 19.29
#